data_AF-A0A501WEM9-F1
#
_entry.id   AF-A0A501WEM9-F1
#
_cell.length_a   1.000
_cell.length_b   1.000
_cell.length_c   1.000
_cell.angle_alpha   90.00
_cell.angle_beta   90.00
_cell.angle_gamma   90.00
#
_symmetry.space_group_name_H-M   'P 1'
#
loop_
_entity.id
_entity.type
_entity.pdbx_description
1 polymer ?
#
loop_
_entity_poly.entity_id
_entity_poly.type
_entity_poly.pdbx_seq_one_letter_code
_entity_poly.pdbx_strand_id
1 'polypeptide(L)'
;MPINFDFENVNITEFGLGLDSPNRGFVFVPVDEVVQKSLVEMVSFTKTQMQDKASSMATYQPSEKYASIEYLTFSINDPLVQELKNLHESENVPEDCSAFDNINQCFAYFVKLTDNNQQRITAVRRSTQFKTLIKKRHRLVQYVDNTLKSLEETVFKLDNDFDFIIHNDLIHILRPSGLEFTAQLQKAIMDAVPANIASIASEIDFVNFDSISQYAQNHPRAARYIASIKSQSEAINISQDKLERYCEKTNVVTNIVDGKINLDSSQIMGFLEVLDRRRYEIDLKDDGESEVYRAPSRSRVTS
;
A
#
# COMPACT_ATOMS: atom_id res chain seq x y z
N MET A 1 -17.66 2.05 -0.45
CA MET A 1 -18.86 1.87 0.41
C MET A 1 -18.43 1.97 1.86
N PRO A 2 -19.26 2.40 2.81
CA PRO A 2 -18.90 2.39 4.22
C PRO A 2 -18.77 0.96 4.76
N ILE A 3 -17.96 0.78 5.81
CA ILE A 3 -17.83 -0.51 6.52
C ILE A 3 -19.16 -0.82 7.23
N ASN A 4 -19.82 -1.90 6.80
CA ASN A 4 -21.09 -2.37 7.34
C ASN A 4 -20.88 -3.65 8.16
N PHE A 5 -20.67 -3.50 9.46
CA PHE A 5 -20.39 -4.58 10.39
C PHE A 5 -20.95 -4.21 11.76
N ASP A 6 -21.54 -5.18 12.45
CA ASP A 6 -22.14 -4.99 13.77
C ASP A 6 -21.10 -5.18 14.89
N PHE A 7 -20.52 -4.07 15.35
CA PHE A 7 -19.53 -4.06 16.42
C PHE A 7 -20.11 -4.34 17.81
N GLU A 8 -21.43 -4.21 17.99
CA GLU A 8 -22.08 -4.49 19.28
C GLU A 8 -22.35 -5.99 19.46
N ASN A 9 -22.40 -6.74 18.36
CA ASN A 9 -22.77 -8.15 18.33
C ASN A 9 -21.72 -9.04 17.65
N VAL A 10 -20.46 -8.90 18.09
CA VAL A 10 -19.34 -9.75 17.63
C VAL A 10 -19.39 -11.11 18.34
N ASN A 11 -19.39 -12.21 17.57
CA ASN A 11 -19.41 -13.56 18.13
C ASN A 11 -18.05 -14.25 18.15
N ILE A 12 -17.16 -13.90 17.22
CA ILE A 12 -15.82 -14.49 17.09
C ILE A 12 -14.81 -13.35 16.97
N THR A 13 -13.78 -13.40 17.81
CA THR A 13 -12.63 -12.49 17.78
C THR A 13 -11.35 -13.32 17.80
N GLU A 14 -10.67 -13.37 16.67
CA GLU A 14 -9.42 -14.12 16.50
C GLU A 14 -8.26 -13.15 16.34
N PHE A 15 -7.21 -13.32 17.15
CA PHE A 15 -6.01 -12.50 17.09
C PHE A 15 -4.86 -13.27 16.46
N GLY A 16 -4.03 -12.58 15.68
CA GLY A 16 -2.92 -13.21 15.01
C GLY A 16 -1.73 -12.29 14.76
N LEU A 17 -0.61 -12.92 14.45
CA LEU A 17 0.68 -12.27 14.18
C LEU A 17 1.10 -12.55 12.73
N GLY A 18 1.66 -11.54 12.09
CA GLY A 18 2.44 -11.67 10.86
C GLY A 18 3.91 -11.81 11.21
N LEU A 19 4.55 -12.92 10.85
CA LEU A 19 5.95 -13.23 11.14
C LEU A 19 6.75 -13.40 9.85
N ASP A 20 8.01 -12.96 9.82
CA ASP A 20 8.91 -13.11 8.66
C ASP A 20 9.66 -14.46 8.63
N SER A 21 9.47 -15.35 9.61
CA SER A 21 10.27 -16.58 9.79
C SER A 21 9.39 -17.81 10.09
N PRO A 22 9.70 -19.00 9.53
CA PRO A 22 10.76 -19.31 8.57
C PRO A 22 10.46 -18.80 7.15
N ASN A 23 9.18 -18.58 6.85
CA ASN A 23 8.69 -17.85 5.69
C ASN A 23 7.73 -16.78 6.18
N ARG A 24 7.60 -15.69 5.42
CA ARG A 24 6.62 -14.66 5.74
C ARG A 24 5.21 -15.25 5.72
N GLY A 25 4.46 -15.09 6.80
CA GLY A 25 3.12 -15.65 6.93
C GLY A 25 2.36 -15.09 8.12
N PHE A 26 1.13 -15.56 8.26
CA PHE A 26 0.21 -15.19 9.34
C PHE A 26 -0.14 -16.43 10.15
N VAL A 27 -0.19 -16.26 11.47
CA VAL A 27 -0.58 -17.29 12.43
C VAL A 27 -1.57 -16.71 13.43
N PHE A 28 -2.49 -17.53 13.91
CA PHE A 28 -3.33 -17.20 15.05
C PHE A 28 -2.61 -17.49 16.37
N VAL A 29 -2.95 -16.70 17.38
CA VAL A 29 -2.46 -16.86 18.75
C VAL A 29 -3.63 -16.72 19.72
N PRO A 30 -3.66 -17.52 20.80
CA PRO A 30 -4.71 -17.42 21.79
C PRO A 30 -4.62 -16.09 22.55
N VAL A 31 -5.79 -15.51 22.83
CA VAL A 31 -5.95 -14.29 23.64
C VAL A 31 -7.14 -14.44 24.56
N ASP A 32 -7.11 -13.77 25.71
CA ASP A 32 -8.22 -13.77 26.65
C ASP A 32 -9.37 -12.84 26.21
N GLU A 33 -10.51 -12.94 26.89
CA GLU A 33 -11.71 -12.14 26.60
C GLU A 33 -11.50 -10.63 26.75
N VAL A 34 -10.58 -10.19 27.63
CA VAL A 34 -10.31 -8.77 27.84
C VAL A 34 -9.57 -8.21 26.63
N VAL A 35 -8.57 -8.93 26.15
CA VAL A 35 -7.84 -8.60 24.91
C VAL A 35 -8.78 -8.63 23.71
N GLN A 36 -9.68 -9.62 23.61
CA GLN A 36 -10.68 -9.67 22.54
C GLN A 36 -11.56 -8.41 22.52
N LYS A 37 -12.09 -7.98 23.66
CA LYS A 37 -12.89 -6.74 23.76
C LYS A 37 -12.10 -5.51 23.34
N SER A 38 -10.85 -5.38 23.81
CA SER A 38 -9.97 -4.28 23.39
C SER A 38 -9.68 -4.27 21.89
N LEU A 39 -9.57 -5.43 21.24
CA LEU A 39 -9.39 -5.52 19.79
C LEU A 39 -10.64 -5.03 19.04
N VAL A 40 -11.84 -5.40 19.49
CA VAL A 40 -13.11 -4.91 18.90
C VAL A 40 -13.20 -3.38 19.01
N GLU A 41 -12.91 -2.82 20.19
CA GLU A 41 -12.85 -1.37 20.42
C GLU A 41 -11.85 -0.68 19.49
N MET A 42 -10.68 -1.28 19.29
CA MET A 42 -9.62 -0.77 18.42
C MET A 42 -10.05 -0.75 16.94
N VAL A 43 -10.76 -1.78 16.46
CA VAL A 43 -11.32 -1.77 15.08
C VAL A 43 -12.42 -0.71 14.96
N SER A 44 -13.32 -0.61 15.94
CA SER A 44 -14.39 0.41 15.95
C SER A 44 -13.81 1.83 15.92
N PHE A 45 -12.81 2.11 16.75
CA PHE A 45 -12.10 3.39 16.76
C PHE A 45 -11.41 3.69 15.42
N THR A 46 -10.80 2.67 14.79
CA THR A 46 -10.18 2.81 13.47
C THR A 46 -11.21 3.18 12.40
N LYS A 47 -12.40 2.58 12.43
CA LYS A 47 -13.52 2.92 11.52
C LYS A 47 -13.96 4.37 11.72
N THR A 48 -14.11 4.84 12.95
CA THR A 48 -14.47 6.24 13.25
C THR A 48 -13.43 7.20 12.67
N GLN A 49 -12.13 6.93 12.86
CA GLN A 49 -11.05 7.73 12.30
C GLN A 49 -11.10 7.83 10.76
N MET A 50 -11.49 6.75 10.08
CA MET A 50 -11.69 6.76 8.63
C MET A 50 -12.92 7.60 8.23
N GLN A 51 -14.03 7.47 8.96
CA GLN A 51 -15.26 8.20 8.70
C GLN A 51 -15.09 9.71 8.87
N ASP A 52 -14.34 10.15 9.87
CA ASP A 52 -13.98 11.57 10.08
C ASP A 52 -13.19 12.16 8.91
N LYS A 53 -12.60 11.31 8.07
CA LYS A 53 -11.78 11.67 6.91
C LYS A 53 -12.45 11.33 5.58
N ALA A 54 -13.72 10.91 5.59
CA ALA A 54 -14.42 10.38 4.41
C ALA A 54 -14.92 11.43 3.41
N SER A 55 -14.50 12.70 3.53
CA SER A 55 -14.85 13.75 2.57
C SER A 55 -14.39 13.43 1.15
N SER A 56 -13.40 12.55 0.97
CA SER A 56 -13.05 11.94 -0.31
C SER A 56 -12.65 10.47 -0.10
N MET A 57 -13.53 9.53 -0.45
CA MET A 57 -13.18 8.10 -0.50
C MET A 57 -12.38 7.81 -1.77
N ALA A 58 -11.16 8.36 -1.86
CA ALA A 58 -10.29 8.18 -3.00
C ALA A 58 -9.76 6.75 -3.09
N THR A 59 -9.41 6.31 -4.30
CA THR A 59 -8.79 5.00 -4.52
C THR A 59 -7.28 5.12 -4.41
N TYR A 60 -6.65 4.15 -3.75
CA TYR A 60 -5.20 4.03 -3.68
C TYR A 60 -4.61 3.80 -5.08
N GLN A 61 -3.52 4.50 -5.37
CA GLN A 61 -2.78 4.46 -6.62
C GLN A 61 -1.29 4.28 -6.29
N PRO A 62 -0.59 3.28 -6.88
CA PRO A 62 0.80 2.97 -6.56
C PRO A 62 1.80 4.12 -6.78
N SER A 63 1.48 5.04 -7.69
CA SER A 63 2.35 6.14 -8.12
C SER A 63 2.18 7.41 -7.27
N GLU A 64 1.10 7.52 -6.51
CA GLU A 64 0.76 8.70 -5.71
C GLU A 64 1.56 8.78 -4.41
N LYS A 65 1.63 10.01 -3.87
CA LYS A 65 2.18 10.23 -2.53
C LYS A 65 1.06 10.57 -1.57
N TYR A 66 0.97 9.78 -0.50
CA TYR A 66 -0.06 9.93 0.51
C TYR A 66 0.45 10.56 1.79
N ALA A 67 -0.46 11.19 2.53
CA ALA A 67 -0.19 11.61 3.89
C ALA A 67 0.03 10.41 4.83
N SER A 68 0.55 10.67 6.03
CA SER A 68 0.73 9.62 7.04
C SER A 68 -0.59 8.97 7.46
N ILE A 69 -1.67 9.76 7.48
CA ILE A 69 -3.04 9.33 7.75
C ILE A 69 -3.94 9.94 6.68
N GLU A 70 -4.59 9.07 5.92
CA GLU A 70 -5.45 9.45 4.80
C GLU A 70 -6.42 8.29 4.53
N TYR A 71 -7.71 8.58 4.39
CA TYR A 71 -8.70 7.52 4.14
C TYR A 71 -8.78 7.21 2.65
N LEU A 72 -8.24 6.05 2.27
CA LEU A 72 -8.26 5.54 0.91
C LEU A 72 -8.98 4.19 0.85
N THR A 73 -9.36 3.79 -0.35
CA THR A 73 -9.87 2.44 -0.63
C THR A 73 -9.03 1.74 -1.69
N PHE A 74 -8.91 0.43 -1.59
CA PHE A 74 -8.25 -0.39 -2.59
C PHE A 74 -8.99 -1.72 -2.77
N SER A 75 -8.99 -2.26 -3.98
CA SER A 75 -9.66 -3.54 -4.24
C SER A 75 -8.83 -4.68 -3.66
N ILE A 76 -9.46 -5.57 -2.88
CA ILE A 76 -8.80 -6.80 -2.40
C ILE A 76 -8.49 -7.76 -3.56
N ASN A 77 -9.19 -7.61 -4.68
CA ASN A 77 -9.02 -8.41 -5.89
C ASN A 77 -7.85 -7.93 -6.76
N ASP A 78 -7.16 -6.86 -6.40
CA ASP A 78 -5.97 -6.42 -7.10
C ASP A 78 -4.81 -7.42 -6.86
N PRO A 79 -4.10 -7.89 -7.91
CA PRO A 79 -3.00 -8.83 -7.76
C PRO A 79 -1.88 -8.37 -6.82
N LEU A 80 -1.72 -7.05 -6.62
CA LEU A 80 -0.69 -6.50 -5.76
C LEU A 80 -0.91 -6.82 -4.27
N VAL A 81 -2.14 -7.14 -3.86
CA VAL A 81 -2.51 -7.43 -2.46
C VAL A 81 -2.95 -8.87 -2.25
N GLN A 82 -2.53 -9.79 -3.12
CA GLN A 82 -2.95 -11.20 -3.08
C GLN A 82 -2.70 -11.87 -1.72
N GLU A 83 -1.61 -11.55 -1.02
CA GLU A 83 -1.34 -12.09 0.32
C GLU A 83 -2.40 -11.66 1.35
N LEU A 84 -2.89 -10.42 1.26
CA LEU A 84 -3.95 -9.91 2.14
C LEU A 84 -5.30 -10.53 1.81
N LYS A 85 -5.56 -10.80 0.52
CA LYS A 85 -6.75 -11.55 0.09
C LYS A 85 -6.75 -12.94 0.69
N ASN A 86 -5.64 -13.66 0.55
CA ASN A 86 -5.45 -14.98 1.14
C ASN A 86 -5.63 -14.96 2.66
N LEU A 87 -5.08 -13.94 3.33
CA LEU A 87 -5.30 -13.74 4.77
C LEU A 87 -6.79 -13.56 5.08
N HIS A 88 -7.49 -12.64 4.42
CA HIS A 88 -8.89 -12.31 4.70
C HIS A 88 -9.80 -13.52 4.48
N GLU A 89 -9.67 -14.18 3.33
CA GLU A 89 -10.53 -15.29 2.90
C GLU A 89 -10.22 -16.60 3.62
N SER A 90 -9.02 -16.78 4.18
CA SER A 90 -8.64 -18.02 4.85
C SER A 90 -9.61 -18.37 6.00
N GLU A 91 -10.14 -19.58 5.95
CA GLU A 91 -10.91 -20.20 7.03
C GLU A 91 -10.00 -20.81 8.10
N ASN A 92 -8.81 -21.28 7.71
CA ASN A 92 -7.89 -22.02 8.57
C ASN A 92 -6.50 -21.39 8.55
N VAL A 93 -6.35 -20.21 9.16
CA VAL A 93 -5.02 -19.68 9.45
C VAL A 93 -4.43 -20.56 10.57
N PRO A 94 -3.19 -21.07 10.43
CA PRO A 94 -2.61 -21.97 11.42
C PRO A 94 -2.47 -21.28 12.78
N GLU A 95 -2.78 -22.01 13.85
CA GLU A 95 -2.53 -21.57 15.21
C GLU A 95 -1.10 -21.93 15.62
N ASP A 96 -0.39 -20.97 16.24
CA ASP A 96 0.95 -21.18 16.77
C ASP A 96 1.10 -20.50 18.14
N CYS A 97 0.90 -21.27 19.21
CA CYS A 97 1.08 -20.78 20.58
C CYS A 97 2.52 -20.33 20.89
N SER A 98 3.51 -20.75 20.09
CA SER A 98 4.92 -20.36 20.23
C SER A 98 5.29 -19.13 19.38
N ALA A 99 4.34 -18.52 18.67
CA ALA A 99 4.60 -17.36 17.82
C ALA A 99 5.24 -16.19 18.58
N PHE A 100 4.94 -16.06 19.88
CA PHE A 100 5.55 -15.06 20.76
C PHE A 100 7.03 -15.30 21.05
N ASP A 101 7.56 -16.51 20.86
CA ASP A 101 9.01 -16.77 20.96
C ASP A 101 9.77 -16.12 19.80
N ASN A 102 9.11 -16.01 18.64
CA ASN A 102 9.64 -15.42 17.41
C ASN A 102 9.18 -13.98 17.18
N ILE A 103 8.66 -13.33 18.22
CA ILE A 103 8.03 -12.00 18.12
C ILE A 103 8.97 -10.88 17.64
N ASN A 104 10.29 -11.09 17.71
CA ASN A 104 11.28 -10.17 17.10
C ASN A 104 11.20 -10.15 15.56
N GLN A 105 10.61 -11.19 14.96
CA GLN A 105 10.32 -11.32 13.53
C GLN A 105 8.90 -10.85 13.18
N CYS A 106 8.13 -10.36 14.15
CA CYS A 106 6.80 -9.82 13.93
C CYS A 106 6.88 -8.55 13.08
N PHE A 107 6.21 -8.59 11.92
CA PHE A 107 6.10 -7.45 11.01
C PHE A 107 4.73 -6.77 11.15
N ALA A 108 3.69 -7.50 11.55
CA ALA A 108 2.34 -7.00 11.76
C ALA A 108 1.59 -7.86 12.78
N TYR A 109 0.47 -7.36 13.27
CA TYR A 109 -0.54 -8.16 13.92
C TYR A 109 -1.90 -7.83 13.33
N PHE A 110 -2.84 -8.75 13.44
CA PHE A 110 -4.16 -8.61 12.86
C PHE A 110 -5.23 -9.19 13.79
N VAL A 111 -6.46 -8.77 13.54
CA VAL A 111 -7.65 -9.37 14.14
C VAL A 111 -8.62 -9.75 13.04
N LYS A 112 -9.25 -10.92 13.17
CA LYS A 112 -10.45 -11.28 12.43
C LYS A 112 -11.65 -11.21 13.35
N LEU A 113 -12.66 -10.47 12.92
CA LEU A 113 -13.92 -10.35 13.62
C LEU A 113 -15.01 -10.97 12.76
N THR A 114 -15.90 -11.73 13.39
CA THR A 114 -17.15 -12.17 12.78
C THR A 114 -18.32 -11.67 13.64
N ASP A 115 -19.32 -11.07 13.01
CA ASP A 115 -20.54 -10.65 13.70
C ASP A 115 -21.63 -11.73 13.65
N ASN A 116 -22.75 -11.49 14.34
CA ASN A 116 -23.90 -12.38 14.33
C ASN A 116 -24.57 -12.56 12.96
N ASN A 117 -24.29 -11.67 12.00
CA ASN A 117 -24.77 -11.75 10.62
C ASN A 117 -23.76 -12.47 9.71
N GLN A 118 -22.74 -13.12 10.28
CA GLN A 118 -21.64 -13.77 9.58
C GLN A 118 -20.84 -12.83 8.67
N GLN A 119 -20.92 -11.52 8.88
CA GLN A 119 -20.02 -10.58 8.22
C GLN A 119 -18.63 -10.73 8.82
N ARG A 120 -17.60 -10.63 7.99
CA ARG A 120 -16.21 -10.77 8.40
C ARG A 120 -15.44 -9.49 8.16
N ILE A 121 -14.63 -9.11 9.13
CA ILE A 121 -13.64 -8.04 9.00
C ILE A 121 -12.26 -8.60 9.33
N THR A 122 -11.25 -8.14 8.60
CA THR A 122 -9.85 -8.32 8.98
C THR A 122 -9.19 -6.97 9.13
N ALA A 123 -8.73 -6.61 10.33
CA ALA A 123 -8.00 -5.37 10.57
C ALA A 123 -6.53 -5.67 10.86
N VAL A 124 -5.61 -4.88 10.29
CA VAL A 124 -4.18 -5.17 10.32
C VAL A 124 -3.38 -3.94 10.71
N ARG A 125 -2.37 -4.14 11.57
CA ARG A 125 -1.48 -3.10 12.10
C ARG A 125 -0.04 -3.55 11.96
N ARG A 126 0.79 -2.70 11.36
CA ARG A 126 2.24 -2.92 11.31
C ARG A 126 2.85 -2.85 12.71
N SER A 127 3.67 -3.84 13.03
CA SER A 127 4.40 -3.93 14.30
C SER A 127 5.63 -3.01 14.30
N THR A 128 5.43 -1.75 14.70
CA THR A 128 6.52 -0.74 14.73
C THR A 128 7.13 -0.57 16.13
N GLN A 129 6.31 -0.59 17.19
CA GLN A 129 6.75 -0.26 18.55
C GLN A 129 7.37 -1.45 19.29
N PHE A 130 7.03 -2.67 18.90
CA PHE A 130 7.31 -3.86 19.68
C PHE A 130 8.81 -4.21 19.75
N LYS A 131 9.53 -4.11 18.62
CA LYS A 131 11.00 -4.27 18.58
C LYS A 131 11.72 -3.32 19.54
N THR A 132 11.12 -2.17 19.83
CA THR A 132 11.65 -1.20 20.79
C THR A 132 11.36 -1.59 22.23
N LEU A 133 10.17 -2.15 22.51
CA LEU A 133 9.76 -2.60 23.84
C LEU A 133 10.61 -3.77 24.33
N ILE A 134 10.86 -4.77 23.48
CA ILE A 134 11.78 -5.89 23.82
C ILE A 134 13.17 -5.39 24.18
N LYS A 135 13.75 -4.52 23.35
CA LYS A 135 15.11 -3.99 23.59
C LYS A 135 15.20 -3.17 24.87
N LYS A 136 14.09 -2.60 25.34
CA LYS A 136 14.00 -1.77 26.53
C LYS A 136 13.32 -2.47 27.71
N ARG A 137 13.19 -3.80 27.71
CA ARG A 137 12.50 -4.57 28.77
C ARG A 137 12.92 -4.18 30.19
N HIS A 138 14.22 -3.95 30.42
CA HIS A 138 14.79 -3.54 31.71
C HIS A 138 14.41 -2.11 32.16
N ARG A 139 13.64 -1.36 31.35
CA ARG A 139 13.15 -0.01 31.66
C ARG A 139 11.62 0.06 31.67
N LEU A 140 10.93 -1.06 31.49
CA LEU A 140 9.49 -1.13 31.66
C LEU A 140 9.20 -1.33 33.14
N VAL A 141 8.44 -0.41 33.72
CA VAL A 141 8.02 -0.48 35.11
C VAL A 141 6.50 -0.47 35.17
N GLN A 142 5.94 -1.32 36.01
CA GLN A 142 4.52 -1.36 36.31
C GLN A 142 4.28 -0.61 37.64
N TYR A 143 3.24 0.20 37.69
CA TYR A 143 2.79 0.83 38.93
C TYR A 143 1.71 -0.04 39.57
N VAL A 144 2.03 -0.63 40.72
CA VAL A 144 1.14 -1.49 41.51
C VAL A 144 1.37 -1.19 42.99
N ASP A 145 0.29 -1.09 43.77
CA ASP A 145 0.33 -0.85 45.22
C ASP A 145 1.17 0.38 45.64
N ASN A 146 1.03 1.50 44.92
CA ASN A 146 1.83 2.72 45.13
C ASN A 146 3.35 2.53 44.94
N THR A 147 3.79 1.46 44.28
CA THR A 147 5.21 1.20 44.00
C THR A 147 5.46 1.00 42.50
N LEU A 148 6.63 1.43 42.03
CA LEU A 148 7.11 1.09 40.69
C LEU A 148 7.93 -0.19 40.77
N LYS A 149 7.47 -1.25 40.09
CA LYS A 149 8.16 -2.54 40.00
C LYS A 149 8.69 -2.72 38.58
N SER A 150 9.89 -3.26 38.44
CA SER A 150 10.41 -3.64 37.11
C SER A 150 9.56 -4.77 36.53
N LEU A 151 9.25 -4.68 35.25
CA LEU A 151 8.53 -5.72 34.52
C LEU A 151 9.57 -6.64 33.86
N GLU A 152 9.77 -7.82 34.42
CA GLU A 152 10.78 -8.78 33.95
C GLU A 152 10.31 -9.59 32.74
N GLU A 153 9.00 -9.70 32.57
CA GLU A 153 8.35 -10.44 31.48
C GLU A 153 8.36 -9.66 30.16
N THR A 154 8.21 -10.39 29.06
CA THR A 154 8.08 -9.80 27.73
C THR A 154 6.69 -9.18 27.59
N VAL A 155 6.64 -7.89 27.23
CA VAL A 155 5.38 -7.14 27.13
C VAL A 155 4.98 -6.94 25.69
N PHE A 156 3.77 -7.35 25.34
CA PHE A 156 3.10 -6.96 24.11
C PHE A 156 2.18 -5.77 24.38
N LYS A 157 2.27 -4.74 23.53
CA LYS A 157 1.46 -3.53 23.64
C LYS A 157 0.63 -3.38 22.38
N LEU A 158 -0.68 -3.38 22.52
CA LEU A 158 -1.62 -3.01 21.46
C LEU A 158 -1.53 -1.50 21.17
N ASP A 159 -1.68 -1.14 19.89
CA ASP A 159 -1.89 0.24 19.49
C ASP A 159 -3.35 0.66 19.71
N ASN A 160 -3.64 1.95 19.54
CA ASN A 160 -5.00 2.47 19.66
C ASN A 160 -5.86 2.18 18.42
N ASP A 161 -5.23 1.89 17.28
CA ASP A 161 -5.89 1.75 15.98
C ASP A 161 -5.09 0.85 15.02
N PHE A 162 -5.76 0.42 13.94
CA PHE A 162 -5.18 -0.36 12.85
C PHE A 162 -4.73 0.54 11.70
N ASP A 163 -3.88 0.00 10.81
CA ASP A 163 -3.44 0.72 9.61
C ASP A 163 -4.46 0.62 8.48
N PHE A 164 -5.16 -0.51 8.39
CA PHE A 164 -6.22 -0.74 7.42
C PHE A 164 -7.20 -1.83 7.89
N ILE A 165 -8.39 -1.84 7.31
CA ILE A 165 -9.49 -2.77 7.55
C ILE A 165 -9.92 -3.35 6.21
N ILE A 166 -9.99 -4.68 6.11
CA ILE A 166 -10.54 -5.40 4.96
C ILE A 166 -11.97 -5.79 5.31
N HIS A 167 -12.90 -5.41 4.43
CA HIS A 167 -14.32 -5.72 4.56
C HIS A 167 -14.90 -5.98 3.18
N ASN A 168 -15.40 -7.19 2.95
CA ASN A 168 -15.83 -7.67 1.63
C ASN A 168 -14.69 -7.51 0.60
N ASP A 169 -15.01 -6.98 -0.59
CA ASP A 169 -14.04 -6.79 -1.67
C ASP A 169 -13.13 -5.55 -1.52
N LEU A 170 -13.18 -4.85 -0.39
CA LEU A 170 -12.50 -3.57 -0.21
C LEU A 170 -11.53 -3.58 0.98
N ILE A 171 -10.35 -3.01 0.74
CA ILE A 171 -9.41 -2.59 1.75
C ILE A 171 -9.66 -1.11 2.04
N HIS A 172 -10.10 -0.81 3.25
CA HIS A 172 -10.20 0.53 3.82
C HIS A 172 -8.89 0.89 4.48
N ILE A 173 -8.20 1.90 3.98
CA ILE A 173 -6.83 2.25 4.37
C ILE A 173 -6.88 3.52 5.21
N LEU A 174 -6.35 3.48 6.43
CA LEU A 174 -6.14 4.68 7.26
C LEU A 174 -4.70 5.17 7.15
N ARG A 175 -3.74 4.24 7.04
CA ARG A 175 -2.32 4.52 6.90
C ARG A 175 -1.75 3.81 5.67
N PRO A 176 -1.59 4.51 4.54
CA PRO A 176 -1.08 3.92 3.29
C PRO A 176 0.27 3.23 3.45
N SER A 177 1.19 3.83 4.22
CA SER A 177 2.50 3.21 4.52
C SER A 177 2.40 1.87 5.28
N GLY A 178 1.33 1.67 6.07
CA GLY A 178 1.06 0.42 6.76
C GLY A 178 0.61 -0.68 5.79
N LEU A 179 -0.27 -0.34 4.84
CA LEU A 179 -0.64 -1.24 3.74
C LEU A 179 0.58 -1.61 2.89
N GLU A 180 1.33 -0.61 2.41
CA GLU A 180 2.50 -0.82 1.53
C GLU A 180 3.52 -1.78 2.13
N PHE A 181 3.79 -1.62 3.44
CA PHE A 181 4.70 -2.47 4.16
C PHE A 181 4.15 -3.88 4.39
N THR A 182 2.88 -3.98 4.79
CA THR A 182 2.28 -5.27 5.17
C THR A 182 2.10 -6.18 3.96
N ALA A 183 1.60 -5.63 2.85
CA ALA A 183 1.38 -6.35 1.59
C ALA A 183 2.64 -6.48 0.70
N GLN A 184 3.80 -6.02 1.17
CA GLN A 184 5.04 -6.00 0.39
C GLN A 184 4.88 -5.35 -1.00
N LEU A 185 4.09 -4.26 -1.10
CA LEU A 185 3.65 -3.72 -2.40
C LEU A 185 4.81 -3.36 -3.32
N GLN A 186 5.93 -2.86 -2.80
CA GLN A 186 7.09 -2.56 -3.64
C GLN A 186 7.59 -3.80 -4.39
N LYS A 187 7.69 -4.95 -3.71
CA LYS A 187 8.12 -6.20 -4.34
C LYS A 187 7.08 -6.67 -5.35
N ALA A 188 5.80 -6.70 -4.96
CA ALA A 188 4.71 -7.11 -5.85
C ALA A 188 4.63 -6.23 -7.12
N ILE A 189 4.82 -4.92 -6.99
CA ILE A 189 4.84 -3.96 -8.11
C ILE A 189 6.03 -4.24 -9.04
N MET A 190 7.21 -4.50 -8.48
CA MET A 190 8.39 -4.81 -9.27
C MET A 190 8.26 -6.15 -10.01
N ASP A 191 7.78 -7.19 -9.32
CA ASP A 191 7.56 -8.52 -9.90
C ASP A 191 6.48 -8.48 -11.01
N ALA A 192 5.52 -7.55 -10.92
CA ALA A 192 4.47 -7.34 -11.92
C ALA A 192 4.91 -6.53 -13.16
N VAL A 193 6.11 -5.94 -13.18
CA VAL A 193 6.57 -5.08 -14.30
C VAL A 193 6.44 -5.76 -15.67
N PRO A 194 6.92 -7.00 -15.88
CA PRO A 194 6.85 -7.63 -17.20
C PRO A 194 5.40 -7.80 -17.69
N ALA A 195 4.50 -8.25 -16.79
CA ALA A 195 3.09 -8.45 -17.12
C ALA A 195 2.36 -7.12 -17.39
N ASN A 196 2.66 -6.08 -16.61
CA ASN A 196 2.07 -4.77 -16.79
C ASN A 196 2.55 -4.11 -18.09
N ILE A 197 3.83 -4.22 -18.42
CA ILE A 197 4.38 -3.75 -19.70
C ILE A 197 3.74 -4.48 -20.88
N ALA A 198 3.60 -5.80 -20.82
CA ALA A 198 2.94 -6.56 -21.89
C ALA A 198 1.50 -6.07 -22.13
N SER A 199 0.76 -5.77 -21.06
CA SER A 199 -0.60 -5.21 -21.15
C SER A 199 -0.65 -3.78 -21.69
N ILE A 200 0.38 -2.95 -21.46
CA ILE A 200 0.45 -1.60 -22.02
C ILE A 200 0.87 -1.65 -23.49
N ALA A 201 1.82 -2.53 -23.82
CA ALA A 201 2.34 -2.72 -25.17
C ALA A 201 1.28 -3.28 -26.15
N SER A 202 0.26 -3.99 -25.65
CA SER A 202 -0.88 -4.40 -26.49
C SER A 202 -1.80 -3.25 -26.89
N GLU A 203 -1.77 -2.13 -26.16
CA GLU A 203 -2.57 -0.94 -26.44
C GLU A 203 -1.79 0.13 -27.23
N ILE A 204 -0.45 0.09 -27.14
CA ILE A 204 0.45 1.06 -27.78
C ILE A 204 1.50 0.29 -28.60
N ASP A 205 1.20 0.07 -29.88
CA ASP A 205 2.03 -0.75 -30.78
C ASP A 205 3.26 -0.01 -31.35
N PHE A 206 3.20 1.33 -31.37
CA PHE A 206 4.23 2.23 -31.90
C PHE A 206 5.33 2.61 -30.90
N VAL A 207 5.39 1.99 -29.71
CA VAL A 207 6.47 2.20 -28.71
C VAL A 207 7.24 0.92 -28.49
N ASN A 208 8.57 1.01 -28.42
CA ASN A 208 9.42 -0.09 -27.98
C ASN A 208 9.50 -0.14 -26.44
N PHE A 209 8.79 -1.08 -25.83
CA PHE A 209 8.76 -1.25 -24.38
C PHE A 209 9.87 -2.13 -23.81
N ASP A 210 10.74 -2.73 -24.62
CA ASP A 210 11.78 -3.64 -24.14
C ASP A 210 12.76 -2.92 -23.21
N SER A 211 13.25 -1.75 -23.64
CA SER A 211 14.16 -0.91 -22.84
C SER A 211 13.48 -0.37 -21.57
N ILE A 212 12.19 -0.03 -21.65
CA ILE A 212 11.38 0.43 -20.51
C ILE A 212 11.23 -0.69 -19.48
N SER A 213 10.94 -1.92 -19.91
CA SER A 213 10.81 -3.08 -19.04
C SER A 213 12.11 -3.38 -18.29
N GLN A 214 13.23 -3.44 -19.02
CA GLN A 214 14.56 -3.69 -18.41
C GLN A 214 14.95 -2.62 -17.40
N TYR A 215 14.66 -1.36 -17.72
CA TYR A 215 14.89 -0.24 -16.82
C TYR A 215 14.02 -0.37 -15.56
N ALA A 216 12.71 -0.59 -15.71
CA ALA A 216 11.76 -0.59 -14.61
C ALA A 216 11.96 -1.72 -13.60
N GLN A 217 12.46 -2.88 -14.03
CA GLN A 217 12.79 -4.01 -13.15
C GLN A 217 13.84 -3.66 -12.07
N ASN A 218 14.64 -2.61 -12.28
CA ASN A 218 15.65 -2.15 -11.33
C ASN A 218 15.30 -0.81 -10.67
N HIS A 219 14.17 -0.18 -11.05
CA HIS A 219 13.81 1.16 -10.63
C HIS A 219 12.39 1.18 -10.03
N PRO A 220 12.24 1.10 -8.69
CA PRO A 220 10.94 1.00 -8.02
C PRO A 220 9.96 2.13 -8.38
N ARG A 221 10.46 3.33 -8.68
CA ARG A 221 9.63 4.46 -9.10
C ARG A 221 9.04 4.28 -10.50
N ALA A 222 9.83 3.75 -11.44
CA ALA A 222 9.35 3.43 -12.79
C ALA A 222 8.30 2.32 -12.75
N ALA A 223 8.55 1.28 -11.94
CA ALA A 223 7.59 0.18 -11.73
C ALA A 223 6.24 0.69 -11.19
N ARG A 224 6.25 1.65 -10.25
CA ARG A 224 5.04 2.32 -9.73
C ARG A 224 4.26 3.08 -10.82
N TYR A 225 4.95 3.80 -11.70
CA TYR A 225 4.29 4.48 -12.83
C TYR A 225 3.67 3.48 -13.80
N ILE A 226 4.36 2.40 -14.14
CA ILE A 226 3.82 1.34 -15.00
C ILE A 226 2.57 0.71 -14.38
N ALA A 227 2.58 0.43 -13.08
CA ALA A 227 1.42 -0.11 -12.38
C ALA A 227 0.22 0.86 -12.41
N SER A 228 0.48 2.16 -12.24
CA SER A 228 -0.51 3.24 -12.30
C SER A 228 -1.12 3.44 -13.69
N ILE A 229 -0.28 3.51 -14.74
CA ILE A 229 -0.73 3.62 -16.13
C ILE A 229 -1.67 2.46 -16.49
N LYS A 230 -1.33 1.24 -16.05
CA LYS A 230 -2.18 0.07 -16.23
C LYS A 230 -3.49 0.18 -15.43
N SER A 231 -3.43 0.48 -14.12
CA SER A 231 -4.62 0.51 -13.26
C SER A 231 -5.65 1.54 -13.72
N GLN A 232 -5.18 2.65 -14.28
CA GLN A 232 -6.03 3.73 -14.79
C GLN A 232 -6.43 3.54 -16.26
N SER A 233 -6.02 2.45 -16.92
CA SER A 233 -6.28 2.19 -18.34
C SER A 233 -5.84 3.34 -19.26
N GLU A 234 -4.76 4.02 -18.86
CA GLU A 234 -4.27 5.24 -19.50
C GLU A 234 -3.61 5.00 -20.86
N ALA A 235 -3.29 3.75 -21.17
CA ALA A 235 -2.69 3.33 -22.44
C ALA A 235 -3.71 3.22 -23.59
N ILE A 236 -5.01 3.20 -23.28
CA ILE A 236 -6.07 3.00 -24.28
C ILE A 236 -6.17 4.21 -25.23
N ASN A 237 -6.23 3.94 -26.54
CA ASN A 237 -6.45 4.93 -27.60
C ASN A 237 -5.45 6.11 -27.61
N ILE A 238 -4.19 5.87 -27.25
CA ILE A 238 -3.15 6.89 -27.39
C ILE A 238 -2.82 7.12 -28.87
N SER A 239 -2.82 8.38 -29.28
CA SER A 239 -2.38 8.80 -30.61
C SER A 239 -0.86 9.03 -30.62
N GLN A 240 -0.16 8.41 -31.56
CA GLN A 240 1.28 8.56 -31.75
C GLN A 240 1.68 10.04 -31.91
N ASP A 241 1.07 10.76 -32.86
CA ASP A 241 1.37 12.17 -33.13
C ASP A 241 1.21 13.05 -31.87
N LYS A 242 0.15 12.81 -31.08
CA LYS A 242 -0.08 13.57 -29.85
C LYS A 242 0.95 13.22 -28.78
N LEU A 243 1.32 11.95 -28.66
CA LEU A 243 2.33 11.50 -27.69
C LEU A 243 3.70 12.11 -28.01
N GLU A 244 4.15 12.02 -29.26
CA GLU A 244 5.42 12.58 -29.71
C GLU A 244 5.48 14.09 -29.47
N ARG A 245 4.43 14.82 -29.88
CA ARG A 245 4.33 16.26 -29.65
C ARG A 245 4.37 16.62 -28.17
N TYR A 246 3.75 15.82 -27.31
CA TYR A 246 3.76 16.07 -25.86
C TYR A 246 5.10 15.72 -25.22
N CYS A 247 5.77 14.68 -25.71
CA CYS A 247 7.14 14.36 -25.31
C CYS A 247 8.09 15.51 -25.65
N GLU A 248 8.05 16.00 -26.90
CA GLU A 248 8.86 17.14 -27.35
C GLU A 248 8.60 18.39 -26.48
N LYS A 249 7.33 18.78 -26.32
CA LYS A 249 6.90 19.91 -25.47
C LYS A 249 7.36 19.80 -24.02
N THR A 250 7.55 18.59 -23.52
CA THR A 250 7.95 18.36 -22.13
C THR A 250 9.41 17.98 -21.97
N ASN A 251 10.26 18.21 -22.98
CA ASN A 251 11.68 17.89 -22.96
C ASN A 251 11.97 16.39 -22.74
N VAL A 252 11.13 15.51 -23.31
CA VAL A 252 11.40 14.07 -23.39
C VAL A 252 11.89 13.77 -24.80
N VAL A 253 13.17 13.44 -24.91
CA VAL A 253 13.79 13.12 -26.21
C VAL A 253 13.40 11.70 -26.61
N THR A 254 12.89 11.54 -27.83
CA THR A 254 12.50 10.25 -28.39
C THR A 254 13.15 10.06 -29.76
N ASN A 255 13.48 8.81 -30.10
CA ASN A 255 14.06 8.46 -31.39
C ASN A 255 13.18 7.42 -32.08
N ILE A 256 12.92 7.56 -33.38
CA ILE A 256 12.19 6.54 -34.14
C ILE A 256 13.18 5.53 -34.70
N VAL A 257 13.03 4.27 -34.32
CA VAL A 257 13.80 3.13 -34.83
C VAL A 257 12.81 2.07 -35.29
N ASP A 258 12.91 1.64 -36.55
CA ASP A 258 12.02 0.64 -37.16
C ASP A 258 10.52 0.97 -37.01
N GLY A 259 10.18 2.26 -37.13
CA GLY A 259 8.80 2.73 -37.02
C GLY A 259 8.25 2.76 -35.59
N LYS A 260 9.09 2.53 -34.58
CA LYS A 260 8.70 2.61 -33.16
C LYS A 260 9.48 3.69 -32.42
N ILE A 261 8.82 4.30 -31.45
CA ILE A 261 9.43 5.19 -30.46
C ILE A 261 10.37 4.37 -29.59
N ASN A 262 11.64 4.76 -29.59
CA ASN A 262 12.69 4.22 -28.75
C ASN A 262 13.23 5.32 -27.82
N LEU A 263 13.65 4.93 -26.63
CA LEU A 263 14.03 5.83 -25.55
C LEU A 263 15.39 5.43 -24.99
N ASP A 264 16.25 6.42 -24.81
CA ASP A 264 17.44 6.29 -23.97
C ASP A 264 17.04 6.14 -22.50
N SER A 265 17.86 5.46 -21.70
CA SER A 265 17.56 5.18 -20.30
C SER A 265 17.32 6.45 -19.46
N SER A 266 17.95 7.58 -19.82
CA SER A 266 17.75 8.87 -19.17
C SER A 266 16.36 9.48 -19.42
N GLN A 267 15.70 9.09 -20.53
CA GLN A 267 14.42 9.62 -20.97
C GLN A 267 13.23 8.77 -20.49
N ILE A 268 13.45 7.49 -20.14
CA ILE A 268 12.39 6.55 -19.73
C ILE A 268 11.54 7.11 -18.60
N MET A 269 12.15 7.70 -17.56
CA MET A 269 11.40 8.29 -16.45
C MET A 269 10.51 9.45 -16.90
N GLY A 270 11.00 10.29 -17.83
CA GLY A 270 10.21 11.40 -18.35
C GLY A 270 9.06 10.93 -19.23
N PHE A 271 9.31 9.92 -20.06
CA PHE A 271 8.29 9.29 -20.87
C PHE A 271 7.19 8.64 -20.03
N LEU A 272 7.55 7.88 -19.00
CA LEU A 272 6.58 7.30 -18.07
C LEU A 272 5.78 8.38 -17.33
N GLU A 273 6.35 9.54 -17.04
CA GLU A 273 5.61 10.67 -16.45
C GLU A 273 4.62 11.31 -17.42
N VAL A 274 4.93 11.32 -18.72
CA VAL A 274 3.98 11.72 -19.76
C VAL A 274 2.83 10.72 -19.82
N LEU A 275 3.15 9.43 -19.90
CA LEU A 275 2.14 8.37 -19.91
C LEU A 275 1.31 8.31 -18.62
N ASP A 276 1.85 8.66 -17.46
CA ASP A 276 1.11 8.68 -16.18
C ASP A 276 0.44 10.05 -15.92
N ARG A 277 0.37 10.94 -16.92
CA ARG A 277 -0.19 12.32 -16.84
C ARG A 277 0.35 13.15 -15.67
N ARG A 278 1.65 13.04 -15.38
CA ARG A 278 2.33 13.73 -14.28
C ARG A 278 3.07 15.01 -14.69
N ARG A 279 3.13 15.33 -15.99
CA ARG A 279 3.74 16.55 -16.51
C ARG A 279 2.66 17.57 -16.85
N TYR A 280 2.87 18.82 -16.44
CA TYR A 280 1.94 19.92 -16.66
C TYR A 280 2.69 21.14 -17.21
N GLU A 281 2.14 21.72 -18.25
CA GLU A 281 2.62 22.96 -18.89
C GLU A 281 1.92 24.14 -18.21
N ILE A 282 2.69 25.14 -17.78
CA ILE A 282 2.21 26.39 -17.19
C ILE A 282 2.77 27.53 -18.05
N ASP A 283 1.89 28.29 -18.67
CA ASP A 283 2.23 29.43 -19.52
C ASP A 283 1.73 30.72 -18.87
N LEU A 284 2.61 31.36 -18.08
CA LEU A 284 2.30 32.56 -17.30
C LEU A 284 3.23 33.75 -17.64
N LYS A 285 4.21 33.55 -18.53
CA LYS A 285 5.23 34.55 -18.85
C LYS A 285 5.10 34.97 -20.31
N ASP A 286 5.21 36.28 -20.55
CA ASP A 286 5.17 36.85 -21.90
C ASP A 286 6.50 36.68 -22.67
N ASP A 287 7.35 35.71 -22.28
CA ASP A 287 8.62 35.40 -22.95
C ASP A 287 8.48 34.28 -24.00
N GLY A 288 7.29 33.68 -24.12
CA GLY A 288 7.00 32.62 -25.08
C GLY A 288 7.54 31.24 -24.68
N GLU A 289 8.11 31.11 -23.48
CA GLU A 289 8.58 29.83 -22.94
C GLU A 289 7.59 29.29 -21.88
N SER A 290 6.92 28.18 -22.20
CA SER A 290 6.08 27.50 -21.22
C SER A 290 6.90 26.73 -20.19
N GLU A 291 6.56 26.87 -18.91
CA GLU A 291 7.22 26.20 -17.81
C GLU A 291 6.61 24.81 -17.58
N VAL A 292 7.42 23.76 -17.61
CA VAL A 292 6.95 22.39 -17.36
C VAL A 292 7.22 21.98 -15.93
N TYR A 293 6.20 21.46 -15.25
CA TYR A 293 6.26 21.01 -13.86
C TYR A 293 5.88 19.54 -13.73
N ARG A 294 6.38 18.91 -12.66
CA ARG A 294 6.09 17.51 -12.31
C ARG A 294 5.28 17.40 -11.03
N ALA A 295 4.15 16.68 -11.07
CA ALA A 295 3.38 16.36 -9.87
C ALA A 295 3.99 15.19 -9.05
N PRO A 296 3.78 15.13 -7.72
CA PRO A 296 3.09 16.12 -6.87
C PRO A 296 4.03 17.20 -6.31
N SER A 297 5.35 17.09 -6.49
CA SER A 297 6.34 18.01 -5.90
C SER A 297 6.41 19.39 -6.56
N ARG A 298 5.73 19.59 -7.70
CA ARG A 298 5.80 20.81 -8.54
C ARG A 298 7.25 21.26 -8.79
N SER A 299 8.13 20.28 -9.03
CA SER A 299 9.51 20.56 -9.42
C SER A 299 9.53 20.94 -10.90
N ARG A 300 10.15 22.08 -11.24
CA ARG A 300 10.34 22.49 -12.63
C ARG A 300 11.21 21.46 -13.34
N VAL A 301 10.78 21.06 -14.53
CA VAL A 301 11.55 20.18 -15.43
C VAL A 301 12.46 21.10 -16.25
N THR A 302 13.76 21.04 -15.99
CA THR A 302 14.77 21.72 -16.81
C THR A 302 15.30 20.74 -17.85
N SER A 303 15.56 21.25 -19.05
CA SER A 303 16.26 20.56 -20.15
C SER A 303 17.61 20.00 -19.72
#